data_AF-A0A9D5YB10-F1
#
_entry.id   AF-A0A9D5YB10-F1
#
_cell.length_a   1.000
_cell.length_b   1.000
_cell.length_c   1.000
_cell.angle_alpha   90.00
_cell.angle_beta   90.00
_cell.angle_gamma   90.00
#
_symmetry.space_group_name_H-M   'P 1'
#
loop_
_entity.id
_entity.type
_entity.pdbx_description
1 polymer ?
#
loop_
_entity_poly.entity_id
_entity_poly.type
_entity_poly.pdbx_seq_one_letter_code
_entity_poly.pdbx_strand_id
1 'polypeptide(L)' 'MRVKITLACTECKQRNYNTVKNKKNDPDRLEMNKYCRFCKKHTLHKESK' A
#
# COMPACT_ATOMS: atom_id res chain seq x y z
N MET A 1 -12.99 -5.24 12.19
CA MET A 1 -12.51 -6.44 11.47
C MET A 1 -11.19 -6.05 10.82
N ARG A 2 -10.12 -6.77 11.14
CA ARG A 2 -8.80 -6.52 10.54
C ARG A 2 -8.71 -7.29 9.23
N VAL A 3 -8.49 -6.58 8.14
CA VAL A 3 -8.39 -7.14 6.78
C VAL A 3 -6.96 -6.96 6.30
N LYS A 4 -6.37 -8.00 5.73
CA LYS A 4 -5.07 -7.88 5.04
C LYS A 4 -5.29 -7.13 3.74
N ILE A 5 -4.50 -6.10 3.52
CA ILE A 5 -4.50 -5.29 2.32
C ILE A 5 -3.10 -5.28 1.71
N THR A 6 -3.05 -5.21 0.39
CA THR A 6 -1.82 -5.03 -0.38
C THR A 6 -1.62 -3.57 -0.68
N LEU A 7 -0.38 -3.07 -0.63
CA LEU A 7 -0.03 -1.75 -1.15
C LEU A 7 0.73 -1.92 -2.47
N ALA A 8 0.26 -1.25 -3.50
CA ALA A 8 0.87 -1.19 -4.81
C ALA A 8 1.61 0.13 -5.01
N CYS A 9 2.82 0.07 -5.54
CA CYS A 9 3.56 1.25 -5.97
C CYS A 9 2.83 1.95 -7.13
N THR A 10 2.71 3.28 -7.10
CA THR A 10 2.08 4.03 -8.19
C THR A 10 2.86 4.01 -9.50
N GLU A 11 4.18 3.85 -9.45
CA GLU A 11 5.05 3.92 -10.63
C GLU A 11 5.21 2.57 -11.32
N CYS A 12 5.72 1.57 -10.60
CA CYS A 12 5.94 0.24 -11.17
C CYS A 12 4.75 -0.70 -11.05
N LYS A 13 3.64 -0.25 -10.44
CA LYS A 13 2.41 -1.04 -10.17
C LYS A 13 2.64 -2.32 -9.35
N GLN A 14 3.83 -2.48 -8.78
CA GLN A 14 4.20 -3.69 -8.10
C GLN A 14 3.63 -3.72 -6.68
N ARG A 15 3.04 -4.87 -6.33
CA ARG A 15 2.43 -5.14 -5.02
C ARG A 15 3.48 -5.74 -4.10
N ASN A 16 4.22 -4.89 -3.41
CA ASN A 16 5.40 -5.29 -2.63
C ASN A 16 5.20 -5.25 -1.11
N TYR A 17 4.05 -4.76 -0.64
CA TYR A 17 3.79 -4.60 0.77
C TYR A 17 2.42 -5.15 1.14
N ASN A 18 2.39 -5.92 2.22
CA ASN A 18 1.16 -6.41 2.82
C ASN A 18 1.02 -5.75 4.18
N THR A 19 -0.09 -5.08 4.43
CA THR A 19 -0.42 -4.49 5.73
C THR A 19 -1.78 -4.99 6.19
N VAL A 20 -2.09 -4.80 7.46
CA VAL A 20 -3.42 -5.10 8.01
C VAL A 20 -4.08 -3.78 8.34
N LYS A 21 -5.26 -3.52 7.77
CA LYS A 21 -6.07 -2.36 8.13
C LYS A 21 -7.35 -2.77 8.83
N ASN A 22 -7.83 -1.91 9.73
CA ASN A 22 -9.14 -2.09 10.34
C ASN A 22 -10.16 -1.29 9.55
N LYS A 23 -10.89 -1.96 8.65
CA LYS A 23 -11.89 -1.33 7.76
C LYS A 23 -13.01 -0.59 8.49
N LYS A 24 -13.19 -0.86 9.79
CA LYS A 24 -14.17 -0.21 10.65
C LYS A 24 -13.72 1.18 11.15
N ASN A 25 -12.41 1.37 11.31
CA ASN A 25 -11.85 2.61 11.88
C ASN A 25 -11.33 3.53 10.77
N ASP A 26 -10.76 2.94 9.73
CA ASP A 26 -10.20 3.65 8.57
C ASP A 26 -10.88 3.15 7.30
N PRO A 27 -12.00 3.78 6.88
CA PRO A 27 -12.68 3.44 5.63
C PRO A 27 -11.90 3.94 4.39
N ASP A 28 -11.03 4.93 4.56
CA ASP A 28 -10.31 5.58 3.47
C ASP A 28 -9.22 4.67 2.85
N ARG A 29 -8.75 5.04 1.65
CA ARG A 29 -7.68 4.32 0.95
C ARG A 29 -6.36 4.68 1.58
N LEU A 30 -5.61 3.66 2.00
CA LEU A 30 -4.31 3.89 2.61
C LEU A 30 -3.28 4.31 1.54
N GLU A 31 -2.66 5.46 1.73
CA GLU A 31 -1.55 5.95 0.91
C GLU A 31 -0.32 6.14 1.80
N MET A 32 0.79 5.46 1.46
CA MET A 32 2.03 5.52 2.24
C MET A 32 3.24 5.68 1.34
N ASN A 33 4.14 6.61 1.68
CA ASN A 33 5.43 6.69 1.03
C ASN A 33 6.34 5.56 1.54
N LYS A 34 6.62 4.61 0.65
CA LYS A 34 7.52 3.48 0.93
C LYS A 34 8.58 3.35 -0.14
N TYR A 35 9.70 2.75 0.25
CA TYR A 35 10.79 2.49 -0.68
C TYR A 35 10.39 1.40 -1.67
N CYS A 36 10.47 1.70 -2.97
CA CYS A 36 10.27 0.70 -4.00
C CYS A 36 11.63 0.14 -4.44
N ARG A 37 11.86 -1.16 -4.25
CA ARG A 37 13.11 -1.82 -4.67
C ARG A 37 13.33 -1.80 -6.19
N PHE A 38 12.25 -1.76 -6.97
CA PHE A 38 12.30 -1.71 -8.44
C PHE A 38 12.63 -0.31 -8.95
N CYS A 39 11.97 0.72 -8.41
CA CYS A 39 12.26 2.12 -8.78
C CYS A 39 13.49 2.69 -8.06
N LYS A 40 14.05 1.98 -7.07
CA LYS A 40 15.16 2.39 -6.20
C LYS A 40 14.96 3.75 -5.52
N LYS A 41 13.72 4.14 -5.27
CA LYS A 41 13.35 5.41 -4.64
C LYS A 41 12.09 5.26 -3.79
N HIS A 42 11.85 6.23 -2.91
CA HIS A 42 10.60 6.30 -2.16
C HIS A 42 9.49 6.80 -3.07
N THR A 43 8.43 6.00 -3.16
CA THR A 43 7.27 6.30 -3.99
C THR A 43 6.01 6.14 -3.17
N LEU A 44 4.95 6.80 -3.62
CA LEU A 44 3.63 6.65 -3.05
C LEU A 44 3.12 5.23 -3.35
N HIS A 45 2.81 4.48 -2.30
CA HIS A 45 2.14 3.20 -2.42
C HIS A 45 0.69 3.37 -2.00
N LYS A 46 -0.23 2.95 -2.87
CA LYS A 46 -1.67 3.01 -2.64
C LYS A 46 -2.21 1.62 -2.34
N GLU A 47 -3.25 1.57 -1.53
CA GLU A 47 -4.00 0.34 -1.29
C GLU A 47 -4.53 -0.26 -2.61
N SER A 48 -4.16 -1.52 -2.84
CA SER A 48 -4.62 -2.36 -3.94
C SER A 48 -5.44 -3.50 -3.36
N LYS A 49 -6.65 -3.65 -3.91
CA LYS A 49 -7.68 -4.58 -3.47
C LYS A 49 -7.24 -6.04 -3.62
#